data_AF-A0A402DJU0-F1
#
_entry.id   AF-A0A402DJU0-F1
#
_cell.length_a   1.000
_cell.length_b   1.000
_cell.length_c   1.000
_cell.angle_alpha   90.00
_cell.angle_beta   90.00
_cell.angle_gamma   90.00
#
_symmetry.space_group_name_H-M   'P 1'
#
loop_
_entity.id
_entity.type
_entity.pdbx_description
1 polymer ?
#
loop_
_entity_poly.entity_id
_entity_poly.type
_entity_poly.pdbx_seq_one_letter_code
_entity_poly.pdbx_strand_id
1 'polypeptide(L)'
;MSEKKPPDDLHQSVKKPADRHYLSKVNQKSCKHDINTVIEPRVNVNDDMKAIRTGKATYRNENGNHTYIVNGRTYGVHTEKKSFGRTYPMRGDGFHTLNRGAYQALGVYNENGKTPQAQKALDRQREAFLRSKYGYDKTNKRYDPVMQAKVTRDQESAHKVWERVKGKEQSSMKQTSENAAMAGLDSRSKLEKAKEAAAVKPPTQSMQQTSRNAAMAGDYSKSKLEKAKEEAKNTQAPKPPTQSPKRTR
;
A
#
# COMPACT_ATOMS: atom_id res chain seq x y z
N MET A 1 -3.02 -31.70 22.74
CA MET A 1 -3.40 -30.40 23.34
C MET A 1 -4.87 -30.18 23.06
N SER A 2 -5.70 -30.04 24.10
CA SER A 2 -7.16 -30.01 23.95
C SER A 2 -7.61 -28.66 23.36
N GLU A 3 -8.29 -28.70 22.22
CA GLU A 3 -8.99 -27.54 21.66
C GLU A 3 -10.12 -27.15 22.62
N LYS A 4 -9.93 -26.08 23.38
CA LYS A 4 -11.01 -25.53 24.19
C LYS A 4 -11.91 -24.70 23.27
N LYS A 5 -13.17 -25.10 23.12
CA LYS A 5 -14.18 -24.25 22.47
C LYS A 5 -14.26 -22.93 23.26
N PRO A 6 -14.31 -21.75 22.59
CA PRO A 6 -14.45 -20.49 23.30
C PRO A 6 -15.75 -20.51 24.14
N PRO A 7 -15.75 -19.92 25.35
CA PRO A 7 -16.97 -19.76 26.13
C PRO A 7 -18.02 -18.99 25.32
N ASP A 8 -19.29 -19.38 25.41
CA ASP A 8 -20.48 -18.58 25.07
C ASP A 8 -20.57 -17.98 23.67
N ASP A 9 -20.16 -18.71 22.61
CA ASP A 9 -20.24 -18.23 21.22
C ASP A 9 -19.58 -16.85 20.96
N LEU A 10 -18.72 -16.40 21.88
CA LEU A 10 -18.13 -15.05 21.88
C LEU A 10 -17.34 -14.76 20.59
N HIS A 11 -16.85 -15.81 19.93
CA HIS A 11 -16.18 -15.77 18.65
C HIS A 11 -17.02 -15.12 17.54
N GLN A 12 -18.36 -15.20 17.60
CA GLN A 12 -19.26 -14.60 16.61
C GLN A 12 -19.23 -13.06 16.62
N SER A 13 -18.96 -12.46 17.79
CA SER A 13 -18.96 -11.00 17.99
C SER A 13 -17.62 -10.31 17.71
N VAL A 14 -16.58 -11.07 17.39
CA VAL A 14 -15.21 -10.57 17.21
C VAL A 14 -15.14 -9.55 16.07
N LYS A 15 -14.50 -8.40 16.30
CA LYS A 15 -14.32 -7.34 15.30
C LYS A 15 -12.94 -7.44 14.65
N LYS A 16 -12.85 -7.03 13.37
CA LYS A 16 -11.58 -6.97 12.62
C LYS A 16 -10.58 -6.00 13.26
N PRO A 17 -9.26 -6.18 13.05
CA PRO A 17 -8.26 -5.23 13.51
C PRO A 17 -8.50 -3.82 12.98
N ALA A 18 -8.05 -2.83 13.77
CA ALA A 18 -8.13 -1.44 13.36
C ALA A 18 -7.24 -1.17 12.13
N ASP A 19 -7.67 -0.26 11.26
CA ASP A 19 -6.99 0.01 9.99
C ASP A 19 -5.54 0.47 10.15
N ARG A 20 -5.17 1.03 11.31
CA ARG A 20 -3.79 1.42 11.65
C ARG A 20 -2.79 0.25 11.66
N HIS A 21 -3.27 -1.00 11.70
CA HIS A 21 -2.39 -2.16 11.63
C HIS A 21 -2.00 -2.52 10.19
N TYR A 22 -2.65 -1.99 9.16
CA TYR A 22 -2.30 -2.31 7.78
C TYR A 22 -1.09 -1.50 7.35
N LEU A 23 -0.13 -2.16 6.69
CA LEU A 23 1.13 -1.53 6.27
C LEU A 23 0.91 -0.25 5.48
N SER A 24 -0.05 -0.25 4.56
CA SER A 24 -0.39 0.91 3.71
C SER A 24 -1.04 2.07 4.47
N LYS A 25 -1.48 1.85 5.70
CA LYS A 25 -2.11 2.87 6.56
C LYS A 25 -1.14 3.44 7.59
N VAL A 26 0.05 2.86 7.74
CA VAL A 26 1.10 3.40 8.62
C VAL A 26 1.69 4.66 7.99
N ASN A 27 1.68 5.75 8.74
CA ASN A 27 2.21 7.06 8.36
C ASN A 27 2.90 7.72 9.57
N GLN A 28 3.53 8.88 9.40
CA GLN A 28 4.27 9.53 10.49
C GLN A 28 3.38 9.96 11.68
N LYS A 29 2.08 10.17 11.42
CA LYS A 29 1.07 10.55 12.43
C LYS A 29 0.45 9.35 13.15
N SER A 30 0.78 8.13 12.75
CA SER A 30 0.23 6.92 13.35
C SER A 30 0.63 6.81 14.82
N CYS A 31 -0.28 6.32 15.66
CA CYS A 31 0.01 6.05 17.07
C CYS A 31 1.10 4.97 17.18
N LYS A 32 2.09 5.19 18.05
CA LYS A 32 3.30 4.37 18.16
C LYS A 32 3.38 3.78 19.56
N HIS A 33 3.15 2.48 19.68
CA HIS A 33 3.44 1.72 20.90
C HIS A 33 4.89 1.23 20.90
N ASP A 34 5.34 0.63 22.00
CA ASP A 34 6.69 0.05 22.08
C ASP A 34 6.88 -1.11 21.11
N ILE A 35 5.83 -1.91 20.93
CA ILE A 35 5.73 -2.99 19.97
C ILE A 35 4.45 -2.77 19.15
N ASN A 36 4.58 -2.80 17.83
CA ASN A 36 3.48 -2.64 16.89
C ASN A 36 3.55 -3.79 15.89
N THR A 37 2.43 -4.46 15.62
CA THR A 37 2.36 -5.46 14.57
C THR A 37 1.62 -4.89 13.36
N VAL A 38 2.24 -5.05 12.19
CA VAL A 38 1.79 -4.55 10.90
C VAL A 38 1.37 -5.71 10.00
N ILE A 39 0.29 -5.53 9.24
CA ILE A 39 -0.32 -6.50 8.35
C ILE A 39 0.05 -6.16 6.90
N GLU A 40 0.63 -7.12 6.18
CA GLU A 40 0.89 -6.99 4.75
C GLU A 40 -0.41 -6.89 3.93
N PRO A 41 -0.43 -6.14 2.82
CA PRO A 41 -1.62 -6.00 1.96
C PRO A 41 -2.18 -7.32 1.40
N ARG A 42 -1.33 -8.34 1.21
CA ARG A 42 -1.76 -9.65 0.68
C ARG A 42 -2.58 -10.49 1.66
N VAL A 43 -2.60 -10.12 2.94
CA VAL A 43 -3.33 -10.89 3.95
C VAL A 43 -4.82 -10.59 3.87
N ASN A 44 -5.63 -11.60 3.54
CA ASN A 44 -7.08 -11.46 3.57
C ASN A 44 -7.63 -11.61 5.00
N VAL A 45 -7.58 -10.50 5.74
CA VAL A 45 -8.07 -10.45 7.13
C VAL A 45 -9.58 -10.72 7.22
N ASN A 46 -10.36 -10.42 6.18
CA ASN A 46 -11.80 -10.67 6.21
C ASN A 46 -12.11 -12.17 6.24
N ASP A 47 -11.36 -12.97 5.49
CA ASP A 47 -11.50 -14.43 5.48
C ASP A 47 -11.08 -15.02 6.83
N ASP A 48 -10.00 -14.52 7.43
CA ASP A 48 -9.58 -14.92 8.77
C ASP A 48 -10.65 -14.61 9.82
N MET A 49 -11.24 -13.40 9.77
CA MET A 49 -12.33 -13.02 10.68
C MET A 49 -13.57 -13.88 10.45
N LYS A 50 -13.90 -14.22 9.20
CA LYS A 50 -15.00 -15.14 8.89
C LYS A 50 -14.74 -16.51 9.50
N ALA A 51 -13.55 -17.08 9.31
CA ALA A 51 -13.16 -18.36 9.88
C ALA A 51 -13.26 -18.35 11.41
N ILE A 52 -12.76 -17.31 12.08
CA ILE A 52 -12.91 -17.11 13.53
C ILE A 52 -14.39 -17.11 13.94
N ARG A 53 -15.23 -16.30 13.30
CA ARG A 53 -16.67 -16.20 13.62
C ARG A 53 -17.46 -17.48 13.34
N THR A 54 -16.99 -18.31 12.40
CA THR A 54 -17.59 -19.63 12.12
C THR A 54 -17.00 -20.76 12.97
N GLY A 55 -16.15 -20.45 13.95
CA GLY A 55 -15.56 -21.45 14.84
C GLY A 55 -14.48 -22.33 14.20
N LYS A 56 -13.96 -21.95 13.03
CA LYS A 56 -12.91 -22.69 12.30
C LYS A 56 -11.48 -22.35 12.76
N ALA A 57 -11.33 -21.35 13.63
CA ALA A 57 -10.05 -20.96 14.19
C ALA A 57 -9.77 -21.69 15.50
N THR A 58 -8.51 -22.02 15.76
CA THR A 58 -8.11 -22.57 17.06
C THR A 58 -8.10 -21.44 18.09
N TYR A 59 -8.91 -21.56 19.13
CA TYR A 59 -8.95 -20.62 20.24
C TYR A 59 -7.97 -21.03 21.35
N ARG A 60 -7.29 -20.05 21.95
CA ARG A 60 -6.49 -20.25 23.17
C ARG A 60 -6.77 -19.15 24.18
N ASN A 61 -6.79 -19.55 25.45
CA ASN A 61 -6.82 -18.64 26.58
C ASN A 61 -5.64 -18.99 27.49
N GLU A 62 -4.62 -18.16 27.46
CA GLU A 62 -3.40 -18.32 28.25
C GLU A 62 -3.29 -17.14 29.21
N ASN A 63 -3.42 -17.39 30.52
CA ASN A 63 -3.32 -16.36 31.57
C ASN A 63 -4.28 -15.17 31.36
N GLY A 64 -5.51 -15.43 30.87
CA GLY A 64 -6.49 -14.38 30.58
C GLY A 64 -6.30 -13.68 29.23
N ASN A 65 -5.29 -14.07 28.44
CA ASN A 65 -5.11 -13.56 27.09
C ASN A 65 -5.83 -14.45 26.08
N HIS A 66 -6.88 -13.87 25.48
CA HIS A 66 -7.70 -14.52 24.48
C HIS A 66 -7.05 -14.36 23.10
N THR A 67 -6.76 -15.48 22.45
CA THR A 67 -6.14 -15.50 21.13
C THR A 67 -6.85 -16.47 20.18
N TYR A 68 -6.80 -16.14 18.90
CA TYR A 68 -7.26 -16.99 17.81
C TYR A 68 -6.12 -17.27 16.85
N ILE A 69 -5.99 -18.53 16.44
CA ILE A 69 -5.04 -18.97 15.43
C ILE A 69 -5.81 -19.43 14.21
N VAL A 70 -5.54 -18.82 13.06
CA VAL A 70 -6.20 -19.10 11.79
C VAL A 70 -5.22 -18.88 10.64
N ASN A 71 -5.15 -19.81 9.69
CA ASN A 71 -4.27 -19.71 8.53
C ASN A 71 -2.79 -19.38 8.88
N GLY A 72 -2.27 -19.95 9.98
CA GLY A 72 -0.92 -19.69 10.46
C GLY A 72 -0.70 -18.30 11.09
N ARG A 73 -1.77 -17.53 11.33
CA ARG A 73 -1.75 -16.20 11.96
C ARG A 73 -2.40 -16.23 13.33
N THR A 74 -1.77 -15.55 14.28
CA THR A 74 -2.27 -15.37 15.64
C THR A 74 -2.79 -13.95 15.83
N TYR A 75 -4.04 -13.85 16.28
CA TYR A 75 -4.71 -12.62 16.67
C TYR A 75 -4.96 -12.63 18.18
N GLY A 76 -4.64 -11.53 18.84
CA GLY A 76 -5.13 -11.26 20.18
C GLY A 76 -6.49 -10.57 20.12
N VAL A 77 -7.25 -10.64 21.21
CA VAL A 77 -8.58 -10.05 21.32
C VAL A 77 -8.61 -9.10 22.51
N HIS A 78 -9.08 -7.88 22.30
CA HIS A 78 -9.45 -7.02 23.41
C HIS A 78 -10.75 -7.52 24.02
N THR A 79 -10.72 -7.88 25.29
CA THR A 79 -11.92 -8.26 26.06
C THR A 79 -12.66 -7.02 26.50
N GLU A 80 -13.94 -6.94 26.15
CA GLU A 80 -14.90 -5.97 26.68
C GLU A 80 -15.78 -6.70 27.71
N LYS A 81 -16.31 -6.00 28.72
CA LYS A 81 -16.93 -6.58 29.95
C LYS A 81 -17.71 -7.89 29.79
N LYS A 82 -18.46 -8.05 28.69
CA LYS A 82 -19.29 -9.25 28.40
C LYS A 82 -19.12 -9.77 26.97
N SER A 83 -18.10 -9.33 26.23
CA SER A 83 -17.93 -9.70 24.83
C SER A 83 -16.48 -9.64 24.35
N PHE A 84 -16.20 -10.40 23.29
CA PHE A 84 -14.95 -10.22 22.55
C PHE A 84 -15.06 -9.00 21.65
N GLY A 85 -14.12 -8.07 21.84
CA GLY A 85 -14.07 -6.82 21.12
C GLY A 85 -13.26 -6.92 19.83
N ARG A 86 -12.41 -5.90 19.64
CA ARG A 86 -11.55 -5.79 18.47
C ARG A 86 -10.33 -6.71 18.58
N THR A 87 -10.04 -7.43 17.49
CA THR A 87 -8.78 -8.17 17.37
C THR A 87 -7.59 -7.26 17.10
N TYR A 88 -6.40 -7.72 17.44
CA TYR A 88 -5.14 -7.11 17.02
C TYR A 88 -4.19 -8.20 16.53
N PRO A 89 -3.40 -7.95 15.48
CA PRO A 89 -2.44 -8.92 14.98
C PRO A 89 -1.32 -9.09 16.01
N MET A 90 -0.91 -10.34 16.27
CA MET A 90 0.23 -10.63 17.15
C MET A 90 1.42 -11.10 16.33
N ARG A 91 1.26 -12.19 15.58
CA ARG A 91 2.33 -12.84 14.79
C ARG A 91 1.75 -13.76 13.72
N GLY A 92 2.57 -14.17 12.75
CA GLY A 92 2.22 -15.14 11.71
C GLY A 92 2.56 -14.66 10.31
N ASP A 93 2.23 -15.46 9.30
CA ASP A 93 2.57 -15.12 7.91
C ASP A 93 1.89 -13.81 7.47
N GLY A 94 2.71 -12.91 6.95
CA GLY A 94 2.29 -11.56 6.54
C GLY A 94 2.11 -10.58 7.70
N PHE A 95 2.45 -10.94 8.93
CA PHE A 95 2.51 -10.02 10.07
C PHE A 95 3.96 -9.69 10.44
N HIS A 96 4.23 -8.40 10.66
CA HIS A 96 5.54 -7.90 11.00
C HIS A 96 5.50 -7.17 12.34
N THR A 97 6.17 -7.74 13.35
CA THR A 97 6.32 -7.11 14.65
C THR A 97 7.50 -6.12 14.59
N LEU A 98 7.20 -4.85 14.80
CA LEU A 98 8.13 -3.74 14.75
C LEU A 98 8.18 -3.05 16.10
N ASN A 99 9.38 -2.74 16.57
CA ASN A 99 9.52 -1.85 17.71
C ASN A 99 9.15 -0.41 17.32
N ARG A 100 9.06 0.47 18.33
CA ARG A 100 8.68 1.89 18.14
C ARG A 100 9.50 2.60 17.06
N GLY A 101 10.82 2.40 17.03
CA GLY A 101 11.73 3.03 16.05
C GLY A 101 11.50 2.52 14.62
N ALA A 102 11.39 1.20 14.46
CA ALA A 102 11.12 0.58 13.17
C ALA A 102 9.73 0.97 12.63
N TYR A 103 8.72 1.05 13.50
CA TYR A 103 7.39 1.48 13.11
C TYR A 103 7.35 2.96 12.68
N GLN A 104 8.12 3.84 13.35
CA GLN A 104 8.29 5.23 12.91
C GLN A 104 8.97 5.32 11.55
N ALA A 105 10.04 4.54 11.34
CA ALA A 105 10.77 4.52 10.08
C ALA A 105 9.91 4.03 8.92
N LEU A 106 9.05 3.03 9.15
CA LEU A 106 8.09 2.54 8.16
C LEU A 106 7.14 3.66 7.70
N GLY A 107 6.68 4.52 8.61
CA GLY A 107 5.86 5.68 8.26
C GLY A 107 6.58 6.66 7.33
N VAL A 108 7.88 6.88 7.53
CA VAL A 108 8.70 7.73 6.65
C VAL A 108 8.83 7.12 5.25
N TYR A 109 9.12 5.82 5.17
CA TYR A 109 9.22 5.11 3.89
C TYR A 109 7.89 5.04 3.15
N ASN A 110 6.77 4.87 3.85
CA ASN A 110 5.45 4.86 3.22
C ASN A 110 5.08 6.21 2.57
N GLU A 111 5.49 7.32 3.18
CA GLU A 111 5.19 8.66 2.67
C GLU A 111 6.15 9.10 1.56
N ASN A 112 7.44 8.78 1.69
CA ASN A 112 8.49 9.36 0.85
C ASN A 112 9.19 8.33 -0.05
N GLY A 113 8.86 7.04 0.07
CA GLY A 113 9.61 5.95 -0.54
C GLY A 113 11.06 5.87 -0.06
N LYS A 114 11.89 5.09 -0.78
CA LYS A 114 13.34 5.03 -0.58
C LYS A 114 14.03 6.20 -1.30
N THR A 115 13.85 7.40 -0.79
CA THR A 115 14.46 8.62 -1.35
C THR A 115 15.55 9.19 -0.44
N PRO A 116 16.47 10.00 -0.98
CA PRO A 116 17.43 10.73 -0.14
C PRO A 116 16.77 11.61 0.91
N GLN A 117 15.57 12.15 0.62
CA GLN A 117 14.77 12.91 1.58
C GLN A 117 14.28 12.03 2.74
N ALA A 118 13.83 10.81 2.47
CA ALA A 118 13.47 9.85 3.50
C ALA A 118 14.66 9.54 4.42
N GLN A 119 15.85 9.33 3.83
CA GLN A 119 17.07 9.07 4.61
C GLN A 119 17.42 10.25 5.52
N LYS A 120 17.42 11.48 5.01
CA LYS A 120 17.65 12.69 5.83
C LYS A 120 16.65 12.82 6.98
N ALA A 121 15.38 12.47 6.75
CA ALA A 121 14.36 12.49 7.78
C ALA A 121 14.63 11.44 8.88
N LEU A 122 15.02 10.23 8.47
CA LEU A 122 15.40 9.14 9.37
C LEU A 122 16.64 9.48 10.19
N ASP A 123 17.67 10.08 9.58
CA ASP A 123 18.89 10.50 10.24
C ASP A 123 18.58 11.56 11.31
N ARG A 124 17.76 12.57 10.97
CA ARG A 124 17.31 13.58 11.94
C ARG A 124 16.52 12.97 13.10
N GLN A 125 15.63 12.01 12.83
CA GLN A 125 14.88 11.30 13.87
C GLN A 125 15.81 10.50 14.79
N ARG A 126 16.81 9.83 14.21
CA ARG A 126 17.84 9.09 14.95
C ARG A 126 18.64 10.03 15.85
N GLU A 127 19.16 11.13 15.32
CA GLU A 127 19.93 12.10 16.10
C GLU A 127 19.11 12.72 17.24
N ALA A 128 17.85 13.08 16.97
CA ALA A 128 16.94 13.61 17.98
C ALA A 128 16.69 12.59 19.10
N PHE A 129 16.45 11.32 18.75
CA PHE A 129 16.24 10.26 19.72
C PHE A 129 17.49 9.99 20.57
N LEU A 130 18.66 9.88 19.93
CA LEU A 130 19.92 9.65 20.63
C LEU A 130 20.22 10.80 21.60
N ARG A 131 20.04 12.05 21.14
CA ARG A 131 20.22 13.25 21.96
C ARG A 131 19.28 13.29 23.15
N SER A 132 18.00 12.95 22.98
CA SER A 132 17.02 13.02 24.05
C SER A 132 17.21 11.92 25.10
N LYS A 133 17.68 10.74 24.70
CA LYS A 133 17.68 9.56 25.59
C LYS A 133 19.03 9.25 26.21
N TYR A 134 20.13 9.56 25.51
CA TYR A 134 21.49 9.17 25.92
C TYR A 134 22.43 10.36 26.09
N GLY A 135 21.96 11.58 25.82
CA GLY A 135 22.80 12.76 25.75
C GLY A 135 23.68 12.76 24.51
N TYR A 136 24.44 13.84 24.36
CA TYR A 136 25.42 14.00 23.29
C TYR A 136 26.78 14.22 23.94
N ASP A 137 27.75 13.36 23.64
CA ASP A 137 29.11 13.56 24.08
C ASP A 137 29.70 14.74 23.28
N LYS A 138 29.76 15.89 23.94
CA LYS A 138 30.32 17.13 23.37
C LYS A 138 31.83 17.03 23.14
N THR A 139 32.53 16.16 23.87
CA THR A 139 34.00 16.02 23.79
C THR A 139 34.41 15.27 22.53
N ASN A 140 33.79 14.12 22.26
CA ASN A 140 34.07 13.34 21.06
C ASN A 140 33.18 13.68 19.87
N LYS A 141 32.20 14.58 20.04
CA LYS A 141 31.19 14.96 19.04
C LYS A 141 30.48 13.75 18.43
N ARG A 142 30.23 12.71 19.25
CA ARG A 142 29.70 11.41 18.80
C ARG A 142 28.65 10.90 19.78
N TYR A 143 27.69 10.12 19.26
CA TYR A 143 26.76 9.34 20.10
C TYR A 143 27.36 7.97 20.42
N ASP A 144 26.88 7.33 21.48
CA ASP A 144 27.25 5.95 21.81
C ASP A 144 27.08 5.01 20.60
N PRO A 145 28.14 4.30 20.16
CA PRO A 145 28.11 3.44 18.98
C PRO A 145 27.12 2.27 19.09
N VAL A 146 26.88 1.75 20.31
CA VAL A 146 25.91 0.66 20.54
C VAL A 146 24.50 1.15 20.27
N MET A 147 24.18 2.38 20.70
CA MET A 147 22.85 2.96 20.53
C MET A 147 22.61 3.40 19.09
N GLN A 148 23.66 3.90 18.43
CA GLN A 148 23.65 4.15 16.99
C GLN A 148 23.34 2.87 16.19
N ALA A 149 24.02 1.76 16.51
CA ALA A 149 23.79 0.47 15.85
C ALA A 149 22.37 -0.04 16.09
N LYS A 150 21.81 0.14 17.30
CA LYS A 150 20.43 -0.24 17.61
C LYS A 150 19.42 0.52 16.75
N VAL A 151 19.51 1.85 16.69
CA VAL A 151 18.57 2.67 15.90
C VAL A 151 18.69 2.34 14.42
N THR A 152 19.91 2.06 13.94
CA THR A 152 20.15 1.62 12.56
C THR A 152 19.45 0.28 12.27
N ARG A 153 19.56 -0.72 13.16
CA ARG A 153 18.83 -2.00 13.03
C ARG A 153 17.31 -1.82 12.99
N ASP A 154 16.79 -0.85 13.74
CA ASP A 154 15.36 -0.52 13.73
C ASP A 154 14.95 0.04 12.36
N GLN A 155 15.74 0.93 11.76
CA GLN A 155 15.53 1.45 10.40
C GLN A 155 15.63 0.36 9.33
N GLU A 156 16.64 -0.51 9.42
CA GLU A 156 16.81 -1.65 8.50
C GLU A 156 15.64 -2.63 8.55
N SER A 157 15.11 -2.90 9.75
CA SER A 157 13.94 -3.76 9.93
C SER A 157 12.72 -3.18 9.21
N ALA A 158 12.52 -1.87 9.34
CA ALA A 158 11.46 -1.16 8.62
C ALA A 158 11.66 -1.19 7.10
N HIS A 159 12.90 -0.97 6.65
CA HIS A 159 13.25 -1.00 5.23
C HIS A 159 13.01 -2.38 4.61
N LYS A 160 13.39 -3.47 5.29
CA LYS A 160 13.12 -4.84 4.84
C LYS A 160 11.64 -5.12 4.68
N VAL A 161 10.82 -4.69 5.64
CA VAL A 161 9.36 -4.85 5.57
C VAL A 161 8.77 -4.02 4.42
N TRP A 162 9.23 -2.78 4.26
CA TRP A 162 8.79 -1.91 3.18
C TRP A 162 9.19 -2.46 1.80
N GLU A 163 10.44 -2.88 1.59
CA GLU A 163 10.93 -3.47 0.33
C GLU A 163 10.19 -4.75 -0.04
N ARG A 164 9.95 -5.63 0.94
CA ARG A 164 9.24 -6.89 0.71
C ARG A 164 7.85 -6.66 0.09
N VAL A 165 7.19 -5.57 0.49
CA VAL A 165 5.82 -5.25 0.06
C VAL A 165 5.80 -4.30 -1.14
N LYS A 166 6.60 -3.24 -1.11
CA LYS A 166 6.59 -2.14 -2.09
C LYS A 166 7.77 -2.15 -3.06
N GLY A 167 8.91 -2.69 -2.66
CA GLY A 167 10.09 -2.82 -3.54
C GLY A 167 9.83 -3.74 -4.74
N LYS A 168 9.01 -4.79 -4.55
CA LYS A 168 8.56 -5.67 -5.64
C LYS A 168 7.64 -4.95 -6.63
N GLU A 169 6.70 -4.13 -6.15
CA GLU A 169 5.82 -3.33 -7.00
C GLU A 169 6.62 -2.28 -7.78
N GLN A 170 7.59 -1.61 -7.14
CA GLN A 170 8.42 -0.59 -7.79
C GLN A 170 9.41 -1.19 -8.79
N SER A 171 9.99 -2.37 -8.52
CA SER A 171 10.85 -3.06 -9.49
C SER A 171 10.06 -3.53 -10.71
N SER A 172 8.84 -4.06 -10.51
CA SER A 172 7.99 -4.45 -11.64
C SER A 172 7.60 -3.24 -12.49
N MET A 173 7.23 -2.11 -11.86
CA MET A 173 6.92 -0.87 -12.56
C MET A 173 8.13 -0.32 -13.34
N LYS A 174 9.33 -0.30 -12.74
CA LYS A 174 10.55 0.15 -13.44
C LYS A 174 10.85 -0.73 -14.66
N GLN A 175 10.79 -2.05 -14.51
CA GLN A 175 11.02 -2.98 -15.61
C GLN A 175 10.00 -2.79 -16.74
N THR A 176 8.72 -2.52 -16.43
CA THR A 176 7.73 -2.20 -17.47
C THR A 176 8.01 -0.86 -18.16
N SER A 177 8.48 0.16 -17.43
CA SER A 177 8.82 1.45 -18.03
C SER A 177 10.09 1.39 -18.88
N GLU A 178 11.09 0.60 -18.48
CA GLU A 178 12.31 0.37 -19.25
C GLU A 178 12.02 -0.45 -20.51
N ASN A 179 11.19 -1.50 -20.40
CA ASN A 179 10.73 -2.27 -21.56
C ASN A 179 9.91 -1.40 -22.54
N ALA A 180 9.05 -0.52 -22.03
CA ALA A 180 8.29 0.41 -22.86
C ALA A 180 9.20 1.45 -23.54
N ALA A 181 10.22 1.95 -22.85
CA ALA A 181 11.20 2.88 -23.40
C ALA A 181 12.07 2.20 -24.49
N MET A 182 12.50 0.97 -24.27
CA MET A 182 13.24 0.16 -25.26
C MET A 182 12.38 -0.13 -26.51
N ALA A 183 11.12 -0.53 -26.33
CA ALA A 183 10.20 -0.74 -27.45
C ALA A 183 9.91 0.56 -28.24
N GLY A 184 9.87 1.71 -27.55
CA GLY A 184 9.75 3.03 -28.18
C GLY A 184 10.98 3.44 -28.99
N LEU A 185 12.18 3.09 -28.53
CA LEU A 185 13.45 3.31 -29.25
C LEU A 185 13.54 2.44 -30.50
N ASP A 186 13.15 1.17 -30.42
CA ASP A 186 13.09 0.27 -31.59
C ASP A 186 12.09 0.75 -32.65
N SER A 187 10.96 1.31 -32.21
CA SER A 187 9.94 1.86 -33.11
C SER A 187 10.42 3.12 -33.82
N ARG A 188 11.15 4.01 -33.11
CA ARG A 188 11.78 5.21 -33.70
C ARG A 188 12.91 4.85 -34.66
N SER A 189 13.75 3.88 -34.31
CA SER A 189 14.82 3.35 -35.16
C SER A 189 14.27 2.78 -36.48
N LYS A 190 13.18 2.00 -36.42
CA LYS A 190 12.51 1.48 -37.63
C LYS A 190 11.90 2.60 -38.50
N LEU A 191 11.37 3.65 -37.87
CA LEU A 191 10.79 4.80 -38.59
C LEU A 191 11.87 5.65 -39.29
N GLU A 192 13.01 5.88 -38.63
CA GLU A 192 14.18 6.56 -39.22
C GLU A 192 14.74 5.77 -40.40
N LYS A 193 14.93 4.46 -40.24
CA LYS A 193 15.42 3.58 -41.33
C LYS A 193 14.47 3.51 -42.52
N ALA A 194 13.16 3.57 -42.28
CA ALA A 194 12.14 3.63 -43.34
C ALA A 194 12.13 4.97 -44.08
N LYS A 195 12.40 6.09 -43.37
CA LYS A 195 12.55 7.42 -43.99
C LYS A 195 13.83 7.53 -44.82
N GLU A 196 14.92 6.95 -44.36
CA GLU A 196 16.20 6.91 -45.06
C GLU A 196 16.10 6.04 -46.34
N ALA A 197 15.41 4.90 -46.26
CA ALA A 197 15.12 4.06 -47.43
C ALA A 197 14.17 4.72 -48.45
N ALA A 198 13.32 5.65 -48.02
CA ALA A 198 12.45 6.43 -48.90
C ALA A 198 13.18 7.60 -49.61
N ALA A 199 14.33 8.04 -49.09
CA ALA A 199 15.10 9.15 -49.64
C ALA A 199 16.07 8.76 -50.77
N VAL A 200 16.25 7.47 -51.08
CA VAL A 200 17.25 6.97 -52.05
C VAL A 200 16.65 6.57 -53.41
N LYS A 201 15.35 6.77 -53.66
CA LYS A 201 14.78 6.49 -54.98
C LYS A 201 14.74 7.76 -55.85
N PRO A 202 15.41 7.78 -57.03
CA PRO A 202 15.28 8.88 -57.96
C PRO A 202 13.87 8.92 -58.57
N PRO A 203 13.38 10.11 -58.97
CA PRO A 203 12.06 10.26 -59.56
C PRO A 203 12.05 9.60 -60.93
N THR A 204 11.41 8.45 -61.05
CA THR A 204 11.08 7.90 -62.36
C THR A 204 9.77 8.56 -62.80
N GLN A 205 9.86 9.45 -63.77
CA GLN A 205 8.73 9.94 -64.54
C GLN A 205 8.13 8.78 -65.34
N SER A 206 6.85 8.46 -65.13
CA SER A 206 6.03 7.88 -66.19
C SER A 206 4.55 8.17 -65.98
N MET A 207 4.04 9.00 -66.89
CA MET A 207 2.76 8.91 -67.59
C MET A 207 1.43 8.90 -66.81
N GLN A 208 0.58 9.80 -67.33
CA GLN A 208 -0.84 10.01 -67.11
C GLN A 208 -1.71 8.84 -67.58
N GLN A 209 -2.99 8.93 -67.18
CA GLN A 209 -4.20 8.20 -67.61
C GLN A 209 -4.54 7.00 -66.68
N THR A 210 -5.75 6.82 -66.14
CA THR A 210 -7.09 7.34 -66.46
C THR A 210 -8.00 7.38 -65.22
N SER A 211 -9.07 8.14 -65.38
CA SER A 211 -10.21 8.38 -64.50
C SER A 211 -11.07 7.15 -64.15
N ARG A 212 -11.96 7.38 -63.17
CA ARG A 212 -13.18 6.64 -62.78
C ARG A 212 -13.00 5.52 -61.75
N ASN A 213 -13.29 5.84 -60.48
CA ASN A 213 -14.57 5.48 -59.86
C ASN A 213 -14.65 6.06 -58.44
N ALA A 214 -15.48 7.09 -58.29
CA ALA A 214 -16.08 7.47 -57.03
C ALA A 214 -17.43 6.75 -56.94
N ALA A 215 -17.64 5.92 -55.92
CA ALA A 215 -18.89 5.74 -55.19
C ALA A 215 -18.79 4.51 -54.27
N MET A 216 -19.38 4.63 -53.08
CA MET A 216 -19.62 3.59 -52.07
C MET A 216 -18.46 3.18 -51.17
N ALA A 217 -18.29 3.93 -50.07
CA ALA A 217 -18.29 3.38 -48.70
C ALA A 217 -18.09 4.53 -47.68
N GLY A 218 -18.99 5.51 -47.71
CA GLY A 218 -19.11 6.49 -46.65
C GLY A 218 -20.45 6.29 -45.98
N ASP A 219 -20.50 5.49 -44.91
CA ASP A 219 -21.57 5.53 -43.90
C ASP A 219 -21.34 4.53 -42.76
N TYR A 220 -20.32 4.75 -41.92
CA TYR A 220 -20.25 4.10 -40.59
C TYR A 220 -19.42 4.93 -39.61
N SER A 221 -19.73 6.23 -39.44
CA SER A 221 -19.09 7.03 -38.38
C SER A 221 -19.93 8.20 -37.82
N LYS A 222 -21.25 8.21 -37.99
CA LYS A 222 -22.11 9.26 -37.40
C LYS A 222 -23.11 8.78 -36.33
N SER A 223 -23.35 7.48 -36.18
CA SER A 223 -24.30 6.97 -35.17
C SER A 223 -23.72 6.77 -33.76
N LYS A 224 -22.40 6.94 -33.56
CA LYS A 224 -21.76 6.75 -32.24
C LYS A 224 -21.43 8.04 -31.48
N LEU A 225 -21.61 9.21 -32.10
CA LEU A 225 -21.32 10.51 -31.48
C LEU A 225 -22.56 11.26 -30.96
N GLU A 226 -23.75 10.92 -31.45
CA GLU A 226 -25.02 11.55 -30.99
C GLU A 226 -25.55 10.91 -29.69
N LYS A 227 -25.27 9.62 -29.44
CA LYS A 227 -25.74 8.94 -28.23
C LYS A 227 -25.02 9.37 -26.93
N ALA A 228 -23.95 10.17 -27.04
CA ALA A 228 -23.17 10.66 -25.90
C ALA A 228 -23.57 12.08 -25.44
N LYS A 229 -24.48 12.76 -26.15
CA LYS A 229 -24.94 14.12 -25.77
C LYS A 229 -26.29 14.14 -25.05
N GLU A 230 -27.02 13.03 -25.02
CA GLU A 230 -28.36 12.97 -24.42
C GLU A 230 -28.37 12.48 -22.95
N GLU A 231 -27.31 11.80 -22.48
CA GLU A 231 -27.21 11.32 -21.09
C GLU A 231 -26.62 12.35 -20.10
N ALA A 232 -26.24 13.55 -20.55
CA ALA A 232 -25.65 14.59 -19.69
C ALA A 232 -26.68 15.59 -19.09
N LYS A 233 -27.99 15.40 -19.29
CA LYS A 233 -29.04 16.33 -18.82
C LYS A 233 -29.86 15.87 -17.62
N ASN A 234 -29.59 14.72 -17.02
CA ASN A 234 -30.35 14.22 -15.87
C ASN A 234 -29.47 13.82 -14.70
N THR A 235 -28.83 14.79 -14.05
CA THR A 235 -28.25 14.58 -12.72
C THR A 235 -28.63 15.77 -11.84
N GLN A 236 -29.69 15.58 -11.07
CA GLN A 236 -30.13 16.48 -10.02
C GLN A 236 -29.01 16.60 -8.96
N ALA A 237 -28.61 17.83 -8.64
CA ALA A 237 -27.63 18.12 -7.61
C ALA A 237 -28.14 17.66 -6.22
N PRO A 238 -27.28 17.08 -5.37
CA PRO A 238 -27.66 16.71 -4.01
C PRO A 238 -27.95 17.95 -3.16
N LYS A 239 -29.07 17.92 -2.43
CA LYS A 239 -29.46 18.95 -1.47
C LYS A 239 -28.40 19.11 -0.36
N PRO A 240 -28.13 20.33 0.11
CA PRO A 240 -27.20 20.56 1.22
C PRO A 240 -27.75 19.99 2.54
N PRO A 241 -26.86 19.53 3.45
CA PRO A 241 -27.26 18.98 4.73
C PRO A 241 -27.85 20.05 5.66
N THR A 242 -29.01 19.75 6.22
CA THR A 242 -29.72 20.55 7.22
C THR A 242 -28.88 20.66 8.50
N GLN A 243 -28.57 21.88 8.92
CA GLN A 243 -27.86 22.14 10.18
C GLN A 243 -28.75 21.81 11.38
N SER A 244 -28.25 20.97 12.29
CA SER A 244 -28.92 20.69 13.57
C SER A 244 -28.84 21.89 14.52
N PRO A 245 -29.88 22.17 15.32
CA PRO A 245 -29.89 23.30 16.24
C PRO A 245 -28.89 23.12 17.38
N LYS A 246 -28.18 24.21 17.69
CA LYS A 246 -27.27 24.32 18.84
C LYS A 246 -28.05 24.08 20.13
N ARG A 247 -27.62 23.12 20.94
CA ARG A 247 -28.00 23.03 22.36
C ARG A 247 -27.36 24.21 23.10
N THR A 248 -28.20 25.12 23.58
CA THR A 248 -27.86 26.06 24.64
C THR A 248 -27.61 25.31 25.95
N ARG A 249 -26.68 25.84 26.72
CA ARG A 249 -26.14 25.27 27.95
C ARG A 249 -26.93 25.76 29.15
#